data_AF-A0A9D7D1F1-F1
#
_entry.id   AF-A0A9D7D1F1-F1
#
_cell.length_a   1.000
_cell.length_b   1.000
_cell.length_c   1.000
_cell.angle_alpha   90.00
_cell.angle_beta   90.00
_cell.angle_gamma   90.00
#
_symmetry.space_group_name_H-M   'P 1'
#
loop_
_entity.id
_entity.type
_entity.pdbx_description
1 polymer ?
#
loop_
_entity_poly.entity_id
_entity_poly.type
_entity_poly.pdbx_seq_one_letter_code
_entity_poly.pdbx_strand_id
1 'polypeptide(L)'
;MRRRRASYGFSMMALAAVSACVDEKTTPSGGGDRFDAAAPPSAAPVVRATDAGDGAAARPTGSSFEELFRDYFGATGQATCAGDGACHGAADQPGAIASGGYICPPTSRDECYAGITNKQTQLVIPGDTTTPVASRYLHVILRKSDGTGIMPKRPPFVFDELDMARIDAWLLRGAPNDDAKSAAATDAGGD
;
A
#
# COMPACT_ATOMS: atom_id res chain seq x y z
N MET A 1 -2.56 -56.94 -23.61
CA MET A 1 -2.32 -56.42 -24.98
C MET A 1 -1.53 -55.11 -24.84
N ARG A 2 -0.34 -54.92 -25.44
CA ARG A 2 -0.08 -54.28 -26.78
C ARG A 2 -1.01 -53.08 -27.03
N ARG A 3 -0.61 -51.89 -27.53
CA ARG A 3 0.63 -51.27 -28.09
C ARG A 3 0.34 -49.73 -28.11
N ARG A 4 1.25 -48.74 -28.21
CA ARG A 4 2.68 -48.62 -28.60
C ARG A 4 3.42 -47.65 -27.62
N ARG A 5 4.58 -47.11 -28.01
CA ARG A 5 5.14 -45.80 -27.61
C ARG A 5 5.03 -44.84 -28.81
N ALA A 6 5.07 -43.52 -28.59
CA ALA A 6 5.33 -42.54 -29.64
C ALA A 6 6.32 -41.48 -29.12
N SER A 7 7.60 -41.67 -29.42
CA SER A 7 8.64 -40.67 -29.18
C SER A 7 8.66 -39.69 -30.35
N TYR A 8 8.51 -38.40 -30.08
CA TYR A 8 8.79 -37.34 -31.05
C TYR A 8 9.97 -36.51 -30.54
N GLY A 9 11.13 -36.76 -31.13
CA GLY A 9 12.25 -35.83 -31.03
C GLY A 9 12.15 -34.80 -32.15
N PHE A 10 12.34 -33.53 -31.82
CA PHE A 10 12.66 -32.46 -32.75
C PHE A 10 13.62 -31.53 -31.98
N SER A 11 14.92 -31.64 -32.25
CA SER A 11 15.65 -30.82 -33.21
C SER A 11 16.23 -29.57 -32.54
N MET A 12 17.50 -29.69 -32.14
CA MET A 12 18.32 -28.53 -31.74
C MET A 12 18.60 -27.68 -32.97
N MET A 13 17.94 -26.52 -33.09
CA MET A 13 18.47 -25.42 -33.90
C MET A 13 19.31 -24.51 -33.01
N ALA A 14 20.62 -24.73 -33.01
CA ALA A 14 21.58 -23.79 -32.44
C ALA A 14 21.70 -22.58 -33.39
N LEU A 15 20.96 -21.50 -33.11
CA LEU A 15 21.29 -20.18 -33.68
C LEU A 15 22.45 -19.58 -32.88
N ALA A 16 23.60 -19.45 -33.53
CA ALA A 16 24.69 -18.63 -33.04
C ALA A 16 24.30 -17.15 -33.18
N ALA A 17 23.76 -16.55 -32.12
CA ALA A 17 23.56 -15.12 -32.05
C ALA A 17 24.92 -14.42 -31.84
N VAL A 18 25.33 -13.59 -32.81
CA VAL A 18 26.52 -12.76 -32.72
C VAL A 18 26.38 -11.79 -31.54
N SER A 19 27.22 -11.96 -30.53
CA SER A 19 27.34 -11.01 -29.41
C SER A 19 28.12 -9.79 -29.89
N ALA A 20 27.40 -8.81 -30.42
CA ALA A 20 27.92 -7.46 -30.54
C ALA A 20 27.79 -6.78 -29.17
N CYS A 21 28.92 -6.58 -28.49
CA CYS A 21 28.99 -5.71 -27.32
C CYS A 21 28.79 -4.26 -27.79
N VAL A 22 27.53 -3.85 -27.95
CA VAL A 22 27.21 -2.43 -28.04
C VAL A 22 27.39 -1.86 -26.64
N ASP A 23 28.50 -1.15 -26.45
CA ASP A 23 28.79 -0.35 -25.24
C ASP A 23 27.88 0.88 -25.24
N GLU A 24 26.56 0.63 -25.21
CA GLU A 24 25.56 1.67 -25.16
C GLU A 24 25.55 2.23 -23.75
N LYS A 25 26.40 3.25 -23.55
CA LYS A 25 26.17 4.30 -22.56
C LYS A 25 24.87 5.04 -22.91
N THR A 26 23.76 4.33 -22.76
CA THR A 26 22.50 4.89 -22.35
C THR A 26 22.73 5.45 -20.95
N THR A 27 23.31 6.66 -20.90
CA THR A 27 22.99 7.59 -19.83
C THR A 27 21.46 7.58 -19.78
N PRO A 28 20.84 7.13 -18.68
CA PRO A 28 19.40 7.26 -18.56
C PRO A 28 19.16 8.76 -18.71
N SER A 29 18.45 9.16 -19.76
CA SER A 29 18.03 10.55 -19.92
C SER A 29 17.01 10.77 -18.81
N GLY A 30 17.53 11.13 -17.63
CA GLY A 30 16.78 11.19 -16.39
C GLY A 30 15.57 12.06 -16.67
N GLY A 31 14.37 11.55 -16.36
CA GLY A 31 13.13 12.26 -16.62
C GLY A 31 13.19 13.61 -15.93
N GLY A 32 13.52 14.65 -16.71
CA GLY A 32 14.09 15.88 -16.18
C GLY A 32 13.19 16.47 -15.11
N ASP A 33 13.71 16.51 -13.88
CA ASP A 33 13.14 17.05 -12.65
C ASP A 33 11.61 17.19 -12.63
N ARG A 34 10.88 16.11 -12.97
CA ARG A 34 9.40 16.12 -12.93
C ARG A 34 8.84 16.00 -11.52
N PHE A 35 9.69 15.73 -10.54
CA PHE A 35 9.53 16.40 -9.26
C PHE A 35 10.00 17.84 -9.42
N ASP A 36 9.10 18.69 -9.92
CA ASP A 36 9.05 20.07 -9.46
C ASP A 36 8.85 20.01 -7.94
N ALA A 37 9.97 19.93 -7.24
CA ALA A 37 10.08 20.18 -5.82
C ALA A 37 10.04 21.69 -5.56
N ALA A 38 9.15 22.39 -6.27
CA ALA A 38 8.41 23.48 -5.67
C ALA A 38 8.03 23.01 -4.26
N ALA A 39 8.53 23.71 -3.25
CA ALA A 39 8.22 23.39 -1.87
C ALA A 39 6.69 23.31 -1.78
N PRO A 40 6.11 22.19 -1.31
CA PRO A 40 4.65 22.05 -1.27
C PRO A 40 4.11 23.29 -0.56
N PRO A 41 3.14 24.02 -1.16
CA PRO A 41 2.77 25.37 -0.74
C PRO A 41 2.50 25.34 0.75
N SER A 42 3.42 25.94 1.52
CA SER A 42 3.74 25.55 2.90
C SER A 42 2.48 25.13 3.63
N ALA A 43 2.21 23.82 3.64
CA ALA A 43 0.91 23.33 4.07
C ALA A 43 0.78 23.77 5.52
N ALA A 44 -0.14 24.71 5.78
CA ALA A 44 -0.38 25.22 7.12
C ALA A 44 -0.47 23.98 8.00
N PRO A 45 0.42 23.86 9.02
CA PRO A 45 0.68 22.58 9.66
C PRO A 45 -0.67 21.96 9.96
N VAL A 46 -0.92 20.75 9.46
CA VAL A 46 -2.18 20.07 9.70
C VAL A 46 -2.19 19.85 11.21
N VAL A 47 -2.80 20.79 11.93
CA VAL A 47 -2.77 20.85 13.38
C VAL A 47 -3.68 19.71 13.80
N ARG A 48 -3.10 18.51 13.87
CA ARG A 48 -3.72 17.37 14.51
C ARG A 48 -4.11 17.88 15.88
N ALA A 49 -5.41 17.87 16.17
CA ALA A 49 -5.96 18.38 17.41
C ALA A 49 -5.32 17.59 18.55
N THR A 50 -4.25 18.16 19.10
CA THR A 50 -3.35 17.55 20.06
C THR A 50 -3.76 18.10 21.40
N ASP A 51 -4.63 17.32 22.05
CA ASP A 51 -4.67 17.15 23.50
C ASP A 51 -4.65 18.44 24.35
N ALA A 52 -5.63 19.33 24.16
CA ALA A 52 -6.17 20.21 25.23
C ALA A 52 -7.36 21.04 24.73
N GLY A 53 -8.58 20.51 24.86
CA GLY A 53 -9.81 21.28 24.63
C GLY A 53 -11.04 20.40 24.70
N ASP A 54 -12.02 20.80 25.51
CA ASP A 54 -13.17 19.99 25.96
C ASP A 54 -14.25 19.72 24.88
N GLY A 55 -13.83 19.67 23.61
CA GLY A 55 -14.65 19.39 22.43
C GLY A 55 -13.90 18.63 21.33
N ALA A 56 -12.72 18.06 21.62
CA ALA A 56 -12.07 17.13 20.70
C ALA A 56 -12.97 15.89 20.52
N ALA A 57 -13.49 15.69 19.31
CA ALA A 57 -14.27 14.50 18.98
C ALA A 57 -13.43 13.25 19.27
N ALA A 58 -14.00 12.29 20.02
CA ALA A 58 -13.31 11.07 20.40
C ALA A 58 -12.72 10.38 19.16
N ARG A 59 -11.42 10.05 19.20
CA ARG A 59 -10.74 9.39 18.07
C ARG A 59 -11.45 8.06 17.77
N PRO A 60 -11.68 7.71 16.49
CA PRO A 60 -12.31 6.43 16.14
C PRO A 60 -11.48 5.26 16.69
N THR A 61 -12.13 4.37 17.43
CA THR A 61 -11.48 3.22 18.08
C THR A 61 -11.51 1.95 17.23
N GLY A 62 -12.38 1.88 16.22
CA GLY A 62 -12.58 0.68 15.41
C GLY A 62 -11.45 0.42 14.40
N SER A 63 -11.25 -0.85 14.09
CA SER A 63 -10.19 -1.39 13.22
C SER A 63 -10.75 -2.18 12.03
N SER A 64 -11.93 -1.81 11.52
CA SER A 64 -12.42 -2.32 10.23
C SER A 64 -11.66 -1.70 9.06
N PHE A 65 -11.61 -2.37 7.90
CA PHE A 65 -11.02 -1.76 6.72
C PHE A 65 -11.80 -0.52 6.24
N GLU A 66 -13.12 -0.50 6.40
CA GLU A 66 -13.93 0.70 6.13
C GLU A 66 -13.46 1.91 6.95
N GLU A 67 -13.16 1.73 8.23
CA GLU A 67 -12.70 2.83 9.09
C GLU A 67 -11.25 3.24 8.79
N LEU A 68 -10.36 2.28 8.55
CA LEU A 68 -8.99 2.58 8.12
C LEU A 68 -8.97 3.30 6.75
N PHE A 69 -9.87 2.92 5.84
CA PHE A 69 -10.07 3.61 4.58
C PHE A 69 -10.58 5.04 4.81
N ARG A 70 -11.67 5.22 5.58
CA ARG A 70 -12.22 6.56 5.89
C ARG A 70 -11.18 7.48 6.54
N ASP A 71 -10.43 6.96 7.51
CA ASP A 71 -9.58 7.77 8.40
C ASP A 71 -8.18 8.01 7.83
N TYR A 72 -7.63 7.08 7.04
CA TYR A 72 -6.25 7.16 6.53
C TYR A 72 -6.16 7.12 5.01
N PHE A 73 -6.75 6.12 4.34
CA PHE A 73 -6.41 5.79 2.95
C PHE A 73 -7.32 6.41 1.87
N GLY A 74 -8.56 6.80 2.18
CA GLY A 74 -9.55 7.29 1.22
C GLY A 74 -9.43 8.80 0.91
N ALA A 75 -10.39 9.35 0.15
CA ALA A 75 -10.40 10.74 -0.32
C ALA A 75 -10.08 11.79 0.76
N THR A 76 -10.65 11.61 1.95
CA THR A 76 -10.57 12.53 3.10
C THR A 76 -9.66 12.01 4.21
N GLY A 77 -8.94 10.91 3.98
CA GLY A 77 -8.09 10.28 4.96
C GLY A 77 -6.84 11.11 5.27
N GLN A 78 -6.34 11.01 6.50
CA GLN A 78 -5.18 11.79 6.96
C GLN A 78 -3.88 11.44 6.22
N ALA A 79 -3.81 10.24 5.64
CA ALA A 79 -2.69 9.75 4.84
C ALA A 79 -3.01 9.71 3.33
N THR A 80 -3.97 10.51 2.86
CA THR A 80 -4.50 10.42 1.50
C THR A 80 -3.45 10.73 0.41
N CYS A 81 -3.01 9.66 -0.23
CA CYS A 81 -2.18 9.62 -1.45
C CYS A 81 -2.99 8.93 -2.59
N ALA A 82 -4.32 8.94 -2.46
CA ALA A 82 -5.24 8.05 -3.15
C ALA A 82 -5.74 8.64 -4.47
N GLY A 83 -5.31 8.06 -5.59
CA GLY A 83 -5.78 8.40 -6.94
C GLY A 83 -5.49 9.83 -7.41
N ASP A 84 -4.59 10.54 -6.74
CA ASP A 84 -4.18 11.92 -7.07
C ASP A 84 -3.21 12.02 -8.27
N GLY A 85 -2.73 10.88 -8.78
CA GLY A 85 -1.70 10.81 -9.82
C GLY A 85 -0.27 10.97 -9.31
N ALA A 86 -0.07 11.71 -8.21
CA ALA A 86 1.23 12.13 -7.70
C ALA A 86 1.86 11.10 -6.74
N CYS A 87 1.08 10.41 -5.92
CA CYS A 87 1.56 9.30 -5.10
C CYS A 87 1.30 7.95 -5.77
N HIS A 88 0.03 7.60 -5.96
CA HIS A 88 -0.45 6.28 -6.35
C HIS A 88 -1.69 6.45 -7.25
N GLY A 89 -1.44 6.97 -8.46
CA GLY A 89 -2.45 7.25 -9.48
C GLY A 89 -3.05 6.01 -10.15
N ALA A 90 -3.57 6.20 -11.35
CA ALA A 90 -3.95 5.09 -12.22
C ALA A 90 -2.75 4.19 -12.55
N ALA A 91 -3.01 2.96 -13.00
CA ALA A 91 -1.99 1.92 -13.20
C ALA A 91 -0.84 2.31 -14.16
N ASP A 92 -1.09 3.25 -15.07
CA ASP A 92 -0.12 3.78 -16.04
C ASP A 92 0.70 4.98 -15.51
N GLN A 93 0.37 5.51 -14.33
CA GLN A 93 1.05 6.66 -13.74
C GLN A 93 2.34 6.25 -13.02
N PRO A 94 3.39 7.09 -13.05
CA PRO A 94 4.68 6.79 -12.43
C PRO A 94 4.59 6.39 -10.95
N GLY A 95 3.66 6.99 -10.19
CA GLY A 95 3.45 6.68 -8.77
C GLY A 95 2.89 5.28 -8.49
N ALA A 96 2.03 4.76 -9.37
CA ALA A 96 1.52 3.39 -9.28
C ALA A 96 2.58 2.37 -9.76
N ILE A 97 3.35 2.70 -10.80
CA ILE A 97 4.46 1.87 -11.28
C ILE A 97 5.55 1.74 -10.20
N ALA A 98 5.93 2.86 -9.58
CA ALA A 98 6.94 2.89 -8.52
C ALA A 98 6.49 2.19 -7.21
N SER A 99 5.18 2.00 -7.00
CA SER A 99 4.61 1.27 -5.87
C SER A 99 4.31 -0.20 -6.16
N GLY A 100 4.78 -0.76 -7.29
CA GLY A 100 4.53 -2.15 -7.66
C GLY A 100 3.09 -2.43 -8.12
N GLY A 101 2.37 -1.39 -8.55
CA GLY A 101 0.96 -1.47 -8.92
C GLY A 101 -0.02 -1.24 -7.77
N TYR A 102 0.41 -0.59 -6.67
CA TYR A 102 -0.52 -0.18 -5.61
C TYR A 102 -1.38 0.98 -6.12
N ILE A 103 -2.69 0.75 -6.09
CA ILE A 103 -3.74 1.70 -6.47
C ILE A 103 -4.74 1.72 -5.32
N CYS A 104 -5.05 2.91 -4.81
CA CYS A 104 -6.13 3.13 -3.86
C CYS A 104 -6.96 4.30 -4.39
N PRO A 105 -8.13 4.06 -5.00
CA PRO A 105 -8.96 5.15 -5.49
C PRO A 105 -9.63 5.86 -4.31
N PRO A 106 -9.73 7.20 -4.35
CA PRO A 106 -10.24 7.98 -3.22
C PRO A 106 -11.71 7.68 -2.88
N THR A 107 -12.46 7.17 -3.87
CA THR A 107 -13.91 6.91 -3.78
C THR A 107 -14.28 5.42 -3.69
N SER A 108 -13.31 4.50 -3.70
CA SER A 108 -13.59 3.05 -3.79
C SER A 108 -12.79 2.26 -2.75
N ARG A 109 -13.45 1.94 -1.64
CA ARG A 109 -12.89 1.09 -0.57
C ARG A 109 -12.43 -0.25 -1.14
N ASP A 110 -13.27 -0.93 -1.91
CA ASP A 110 -13.01 -2.30 -2.35
C ASP A 110 -11.86 -2.37 -3.38
N GLU A 111 -11.69 -1.35 -4.22
CA GLU A 111 -10.50 -1.24 -5.09
C GLU A 111 -9.24 -0.90 -4.29
N CYS A 112 -9.34 -0.04 -3.27
CA CYS A 112 -8.21 0.24 -2.37
C CYS A 112 -7.79 -1.00 -1.57
N TYR A 113 -8.76 -1.81 -1.12
CA TYR A 113 -8.50 -3.12 -0.52
C TYR A 113 -7.79 -4.06 -1.52
N ALA A 114 -8.29 -4.15 -2.76
CA ALA A 114 -7.65 -4.95 -3.80
C ALA A 114 -6.22 -4.49 -4.12
N GLY A 115 -5.93 -3.19 -4.03
CA GLY A 115 -4.58 -2.64 -4.17
C GLY A 115 -3.66 -2.95 -2.99
N ILE A 116 -4.12 -2.78 -1.75
CA ILE A 116 -3.30 -3.02 -0.54
C ILE A 116 -3.03 -4.52 -0.31
N THR A 117 -3.92 -5.38 -0.82
CA THR A 117 -3.81 -6.85 -0.75
C THR A 117 -3.27 -7.49 -2.03
N ASN A 118 -2.79 -6.66 -2.97
CA ASN A 118 -2.27 -7.11 -4.26
C ASN A 118 -0.98 -7.94 -4.09
N LYS A 119 -0.92 -9.11 -4.73
CA LYS A 119 0.23 -10.04 -4.65
C LYS A 119 1.52 -9.46 -5.24
N GLN A 120 1.42 -8.44 -6.10
CA GLN A 120 2.56 -7.73 -6.68
C GLN A 120 3.12 -6.67 -5.72
N THR A 121 2.28 -6.04 -4.88
CA THR A 121 2.70 -5.01 -3.93
C THR A 121 3.15 -5.61 -2.60
N GLN A 122 2.56 -6.75 -2.21
CA GLN A 122 2.84 -7.49 -0.96
C GLN A 122 2.73 -6.63 0.32
N LEU A 123 1.97 -5.53 0.26
CA LEU A 123 1.76 -4.65 1.41
C LEU A 123 1.07 -5.39 2.55
N VAL A 124 0.00 -6.13 2.22
CA VAL A 124 -0.80 -6.97 3.13
C VAL A 124 -1.10 -8.31 2.48
N ILE A 125 -1.12 -9.38 3.28
CA ILE A 125 -1.50 -10.73 2.85
C ILE A 125 -2.81 -11.11 3.58
N PRO A 126 -3.96 -11.16 2.88
CA PRO A 126 -5.23 -11.54 3.52
C PRO A 126 -5.20 -12.94 4.13
N GLY A 127 -5.76 -13.07 5.32
CA GLY A 127 -5.77 -14.30 6.11
C GLY A 127 -4.46 -14.61 6.83
N ASP A 128 -3.40 -13.79 6.66
CA ASP A 128 -2.19 -13.90 7.47
C ASP A 128 -2.43 -13.24 8.84
N THR A 129 -2.69 -14.05 9.85
CA THR A 129 -2.85 -13.64 11.26
C THR A 129 -1.56 -13.76 12.07
N THR A 130 -0.41 -13.96 11.42
CA THR A 130 0.89 -13.88 12.11
C THR A 130 1.17 -12.44 12.54
N THR A 131 2.21 -12.24 13.37
CA THR A 131 2.52 -10.94 13.99
C THR A 131 2.45 -9.78 12.98
N PRO A 132 1.83 -8.62 13.28
CA PRO A 132 1.68 -7.51 12.34
C PRO A 132 2.99 -7.00 11.70
N VAL A 133 4.11 -7.13 12.41
CA VAL A 133 5.46 -6.83 11.90
C VAL A 133 5.88 -7.73 10.73
N ALA A 134 5.27 -8.91 10.59
CA ALA A 134 5.42 -9.84 9.48
C ALA A 134 4.44 -9.57 8.31
N SER A 135 3.45 -8.68 8.47
CA SER A 135 2.64 -8.14 7.37
C SER A 135 3.54 -7.34 6.42
N ARG A 136 3.86 -7.94 5.27
CA ARG A 136 5.23 -7.91 4.76
C ARG A 136 5.79 -6.58 4.31
N TYR A 137 4.98 -5.58 3.97
CA TYR A 137 5.49 -4.24 3.66
C TYR A 137 4.69 -3.07 4.23
N LEU A 138 3.40 -3.22 4.57
CA LEU A 138 2.61 -2.09 5.09
C LEU A 138 3.21 -1.55 6.40
N HIS A 139 3.40 -2.39 7.42
CA HIS A 139 3.93 -1.97 8.71
C HIS A 139 5.37 -1.39 8.61
N VAL A 140 6.13 -1.80 7.59
CA VAL A 140 7.50 -1.31 7.32
C VAL A 140 7.49 0.05 6.61
N ILE A 141 6.56 0.27 5.67
CA ILE A 141 6.55 1.46 4.81
C ILE A 141 5.88 2.67 5.47
N LEU A 142 4.89 2.46 6.34
CA LEU A 142 4.18 3.54 7.04
C LEU A 142 5.12 4.29 7.99
N ARG A 143 5.14 5.61 7.85
CA ARG A 143 5.92 6.54 8.65
C ARG A 143 5.33 6.66 10.05
N LYS A 144 6.09 6.29 11.06
CA LYS A 144 5.63 6.23 12.45
C LYS A 144 6.28 7.29 13.33
N SER A 145 5.70 7.52 14.51
CA SER A 145 6.21 8.43 15.54
C SER A 145 7.65 8.10 15.99
N ASP A 146 8.07 6.84 15.89
CA ASP A 146 9.44 6.38 16.15
C ASP A 146 10.47 6.81 15.09
N GLY A 147 10.04 7.49 14.02
CA GLY A 147 10.89 7.96 12.92
C GLY A 147 11.18 6.91 11.84
N THR A 148 10.67 5.69 11.96
CA THR A 148 10.78 4.64 10.94
C THR A 148 9.69 4.74 9.86
N GLY A 149 9.90 4.07 8.73
CA GLY A 149 9.02 4.14 7.56
C GLY A 149 9.19 5.43 6.74
N ILE A 150 8.61 5.46 5.53
CA ILE A 150 8.85 6.54 4.55
C ILE A 150 7.58 7.13 3.91
N MET A 151 6.43 6.45 4.01
CA MET A 151 5.16 6.85 3.40
C MET A 151 4.07 7.24 4.43
N PRO A 152 3.13 8.14 4.09
CA PRO A 152 3.07 8.91 2.84
C PRO A 152 4.12 10.03 2.83
N LYS A 153 4.54 10.43 1.62
CA LYS A 153 5.47 11.56 1.43
C LYS A 153 4.75 12.91 1.29
N ARG A 154 3.55 12.92 0.69
CA ARG A 154 2.74 14.12 0.39
C ARG A 154 1.25 13.73 0.39
N PRO A 155 0.38 14.31 1.23
CA PRO A 155 0.74 15.09 2.41
C PRO A 155 1.61 14.23 3.35
N PRO A 156 2.58 14.82 4.06
CA PRO A 156 3.33 14.09 5.07
C PRO A 156 2.39 13.78 6.25
N PHE A 157 2.23 12.50 6.55
CA PHE A 157 1.50 12.02 7.71
C PHE A 157 2.39 11.10 8.53
N VAL A 158 2.17 11.08 9.85
CA VAL A 158 2.89 10.25 10.81
C VAL A 158 1.86 9.47 11.60
N PHE A 159 1.87 8.16 11.46
CA PHE A 159 1.04 7.24 12.23
C PHE A 159 1.58 7.22 13.67
N ASP A 160 0.75 7.60 14.64
CA ASP A 160 1.09 7.46 16.06
C ASP A 160 0.80 6.04 16.57
N GLU A 161 1.08 5.80 17.85
CA GLU A 161 0.90 4.48 18.48
C GLU A 161 -0.56 3.99 18.39
N LEU A 162 -1.54 4.90 18.47
CA LEU A 162 -2.96 4.55 18.35
C LEU A 162 -3.34 4.24 16.90
N ASP A 163 -2.83 5.02 15.93
CA ASP A 163 -3.06 4.74 14.52
C ASP A 163 -2.48 3.37 14.12
N MET A 164 -1.28 3.06 14.60
CA MET A 164 -0.64 1.77 14.37
C MET A 164 -1.37 0.62 15.07
N ALA A 165 -1.81 0.79 16.33
CA ALA A 165 -2.58 -0.23 17.04
C ALA A 165 -3.89 -0.61 16.31
N ARG A 166 -4.55 0.34 15.64
CA ARG A 166 -5.74 0.06 14.81
C ARG A 166 -5.41 -0.76 13.56
N ILE A 167 -4.28 -0.46 12.91
CA ILE A 167 -3.80 -1.21 11.75
C ILE A 167 -3.37 -2.62 12.18
N ASP A 168 -2.68 -2.75 13.31
CA ASP A 168 -2.27 -4.04 13.87
C ASP A 168 -3.47 -4.91 14.27
N ALA A 169 -4.51 -4.33 14.87
CA ALA A 169 -5.77 -5.02 15.17
C ALA A 169 -6.51 -5.50 13.91
N TRP A 170 -6.48 -4.71 12.83
CA TRP A 170 -7.00 -5.15 11.52
C TRP A 170 -6.18 -6.30 10.93
N LEU A 171 -4.85 -6.21 10.96
CA LEU A 171 -3.93 -7.24 10.47
C LEU A 171 -4.07 -8.56 11.26
N LEU A 172 -4.14 -8.51 12.59
CA LEU A 172 -4.34 -9.68 13.46
C LEU A 172 -5.65 -10.44 13.18
N ARG A 173 -6.70 -9.76 12.72
CA ARG A 173 -7.95 -10.37 12.26
C ARG A 173 -7.87 -10.97 10.84
N GLY A 174 -6.67 -11.02 10.25
CA GLY A 174 -6.41 -11.51 8.91
C GLY A 174 -6.67 -10.48 7.81
N ALA A 175 -6.65 -9.19 8.18
CA ALA A 175 -6.86 -8.06 7.28
C ALA A 175 -8.14 -8.16 6.40
N PRO A 176 -9.35 -8.36 6.98
CA PRO A 176 -10.58 -8.51 6.21
C PRO A 176 -11.00 -7.21 5.50
N ASN A 177 -11.75 -7.32 4.39
CA ASN A 177 -12.46 -6.18 3.78
C ASN A 177 -13.82 -5.97 4.47
N ASP A 178 -13.80 -5.67 5.76
CA ASP A 178 -15.01 -5.57 6.58
C ASP A 178 -15.57 -4.14 6.66
N ASP A 179 -16.87 -4.06 6.96
CA ASP A 179 -17.54 -2.83 7.37
C ASP A 179 -17.39 -2.62 8.90
N ALA A 180 -17.62 -1.39 9.36
CA ALA A 180 -17.46 -1.04 10.78
C ALA A 180 -18.35 -1.88 11.72
N LYS A 181 -19.47 -2.40 11.23
CA LYS A 181 -20.41 -3.22 12.00
C LYS A 181 -19.92 -4.65 12.18
N SER A 182 -19.30 -5.23 11.15
CA SER A 182 -18.76 -6.59 11.21
C SER A 182 -17.55 -6.70 12.16
N ALA A 183 -16.76 -5.63 12.27
CA ALA A 183 -15.64 -5.59 13.21
C ALA A 183 -16.07 -5.63 14.69
N ALA A 184 -17.10 -4.86 15.07
CA ALA A 184 -17.57 -4.81 16.45
C ALA A 184 -18.13 -6.16 16.96
N ALA A 185 -18.52 -7.07 16.06
CA ALA A 185 -19.05 -8.37 16.41
C ALA A 185 -17.99 -9.41 16.82
N THR A 186 -16.72 -9.24 16.43
CA THR A 186 -15.65 -10.20 16.76
C THR A 186 -15.10 -10.05 18.17
N ASP A 187 -15.21 -8.85 18.74
CA ASP A 187 -14.49 -8.51 19.98
C ASP A 187 -15.32 -8.84 21.25
N ALA A 188 -16.63 -9.08 21.10
CA ALA A 188 -17.56 -9.35 22.20
C ALA A 188 -17.66 -10.84 22.61
N GLY A 189 -16.72 -11.69 22.17
CA GLY A 189 -16.85 -13.16 22.20
C GLY A 189 -15.79 -13.92 23.01
N GLY A 190 -14.98 -13.26 23.83
CA GLY A 190 -13.86 -13.89 24.55
C GLY A 190 -13.78 -13.52 26.03
N ASP A 191 -14.53 -14.25 26.87
CA ASP A 191 -14.38 -14.36 28.32
C ASP A 191 -14.06 -15.83 28.71
#